data_AF-A0A5C7B0X0-F1
#
_entry.id   AF-A0A5C7B0X0-F1
#
_cell.length_a   1.000
_cell.length_b   1.000
_cell.length_c   1.000
_cell.angle_alpha   90.00
_cell.angle_beta   90.00
_cell.angle_gamma   90.00
#
_symmetry.space_group_name_H-M   'P 1'
#
loop_
_entity.id
_entity.type
_entity.pdbx_description
1 polymer ?
#
loop_
_entity_poly.entity_id
_entity_poly.type
_entity_poly.pdbx_seq_one_letter_code
_entity_poly.pdbx_strand_id
1 'polypeptide(L)' 'MWNTIKFLGTVFISFIAMIGALGAENPFPLFAVAWGIWIIYILGLRSKRKKELDKERLIGEILDKL' A
#
# COMPACT_ATOMS: atom_id res chain seq x y z
N MET A 1 -2.83 -12.79 6.15
CA MET A 1 -3.41 -13.11 4.82
C MET A 1 -3.88 -11.87 4.04
N TRP A 2 -4.75 -11.01 4.60
CA TRP A 2 -5.27 -9.84 3.86
C TRP A 2 -4.20 -8.89 3.31
N ASN A 3 -3.14 -8.61 4.08
CA ASN A 3 -2.03 -7.77 3.60
C ASN A 3 -1.24 -8.42 2.46
N THR A 4 -1.09 -9.75 2.49
CA THR A 4 -0.44 -10.54 1.44
C THR A 4 -1.25 -10.51 0.15
N ILE A 5 -2.58 -10.61 0.24
CA ILE A 5 -3.48 -10.51 -0.93
C ILE A 5 -3.37 -9.12 -1.56
N LYS A 6 -3.38 -8.05 -0.75
CA LYS A 6 -3.18 -6.68 -1.23
C LYS A 6 -1.83 -6.50 -1.91
N PHE A 7 -0.77 -7.05 -1.31
CA PHE A 7 0.57 -7.03 -1.90
C PHE A 7 0.60 -7.72 -3.26
N LEU A 8 0.10 -8.96 -3.34
CA LEU A 8 0.01 -9.73 -4.58
C LEU A 8 -0.79 -9.00 -5.66
N GLY A 9 -1.92 -8.39 -5.29
CA GLY A 9 -2.72 -7.57 -6.20
C GLY A 9 -1.97 -6.33 -6.70
N THR A 10 -1.31 -5.58 -5.81
CA THR A 10 -0.47 -4.43 -6.17
C THR A 10 0.65 -4.83 -7.14
N VAL A 11 1.35 -5.93 -6.88
CA VAL A 11 2.40 -6.45 -7.75
C VAL A 11 1.84 -6.87 -9.10
N PHE A 12 0.74 -7.64 -9.12
CA PHE A 12 0.14 -8.16 -10.35
C PHE A 12 -0.36 -7.04 -11.27
N ILE A 13 -1.11 -6.06 -10.74
CA ILE A 13 -1.64 -4.97 -11.56
C ILE A 13 -0.51 -4.08 -12.06
N SER A 14 0.49 -3.78 -11.22
CA SER A 14 1.66 -3.00 -11.65
C SER A 14 2.46 -3.71 -12.73
N PHE A 15 2.64 -5.03 -12.61
CA PHE A 15 3.33 -5.84 -13.59
C PHE A 15 2.63 -5.80 -14.95
N ILE A 16 1.31 -6.04 -14.97
CA ILE A 16 0.53 -5.97 -16.22
C ILE A 16 0.58 -4.56 -16.83
N ALA A 17 0.45 -3.52 -16.01
CA ALA A 17 0.54 -2.15 -16.49
C ALA A 17 1.91 -1.85 -17.13
N MET A 18 3.01 -2.33 -16.52
CA MET A 18 4.36 -2.17 -17.09
C MET A 18 4.56 -2.98 -18.37
N ILE A 19 4.03 -4.21 -18.46
CA ILE A 19 4.07 -4.99 -19.70
C ILE A 19 3.26 -4.29 -20.80
N GLY A 20 2.06 -3.81 -20.48
CA GLY A 20 1.23 -3.05 -21.41
C GLY A 20 1.93 -1.79 -21.91
N ALA A 21 2.73 -1.15 -21.06
CA ALA A 21 3.48 0.06 -21.44
C ALA A 21 4.52 -0.21 -22.53
N LEU A 22 5.07 -1.43 -22.62
CA LEU A 22 6.02 -1.80 -23.67
C LEU A 22 5.38 -1.86 -25.07
N GLY A 23 4.07 -2.07 -25.15
CA GLY A 23 3.32 -2.16 -26.42
C GLY A 23 2.48 -0.92 -26.75
N ALA A 24 2.49 0.11 -25.90
CA ALA A 24 1.65 1.28 -26.05
C ALA A 24 2.36 2.41 -26.81
N GLU A 25 1.66 3.05 -27.75
CA GLU A 25 2.15 4.26 -28.44
C GLU A 25 2.43 5.41 -27.46
N ASN A 26 1.63 5.48 -26.39
CA ASN A 26 1.86 6.39 -25.26
C ASN A 26 1.88 5.60 -23.94
N PRO A 27 3.06 5.35 -23.35
CA PRO A 27 3.21 4.53 -22.15
C PRO A 27 2.92 5.28 -20.84
N PHE A 28 2.85 6.61 -20.84
CA PHE A 28 2.70 7.43 -19.63
C PHE A 28 1.46 7.10 -18.78
N PRO A 29 0.26 6.87 -19.36
CA PRO A 29 -0.91 6.49 -18.57
C PRO A 29 -0.70 5.17 -17.81
N LEU A 30 -0.01 4.21 -18.42
CA LEU A 30 0.24 2.90 -17.83
C LEU A 30 1.27 2.97 -16.70
N PHE A 31 2.30 3.82 -16.85
CA PHE A 31 3.18 4.15 -15.73
C PHE A 31 2.42 4.84 -14.59
N ALA A 32 1.52 5.78 -14.88
CA ALA A 32 0.71 6.44 -13.85
C ALA A 32 -0.15 5.42 -13.08
N VAL A 33 -0.72 4.43 -13.75
CA VAL A 33 -1.46 3.34 -13.10
C VAL A 33 -0.54 2.48 -12.23
N ALA A 34 0.62 2.04 -12.76
CA ALA A 34 1.57 1.22 -12.02
C ALA A 34 2.04 1.92 -10.73
N TRP A 35 2.47 3.17 -10.84
CA TRP A 35 2.93 3.96 -9.69
C TRP A 35 1.79 4.36 -8.76
N GLY A 36 0.61 4.70 -9.30
CA GLY A 36 -0.56 5.09 -8.51
C GLY A 36 -1.02 3.98 -7.56
N ILE A 37 -1.02 2.72 -8.03
CA ILE A 37 -1.37 1.55 -7.22
C ILE A 37 -0.38 1.32 -6.07
N TRP A 38 0.92 1.54 -6.31
CA TRP A 38 1.92 1.50 -5.24
C TRP A 38 1.73 2.58 -4.18
N ILE A 39 1.42 3.81 -4.61
CA ILE A 39 1.15 4.92 -3.68
C ILE A 39 -0.03 4.57 -2.78
N ILE A 40 -1.15 4.10 -3.35
CA ILE A 40 -2.33 3.70 -2.58
C ILE A 40 -2.00 2.58 -1.59
N TYR A 41 -1.24 1.57 -2.03
CA TYR A 41 -0.83 0.46 -1.18
C TYR A 41 0.02 0.93 0.01
N ILE A 42 1.05 1.75 -0.24
CA ILE A 42 1.96 2.27 0.80
C ILE A 42 1.22 3.17 1.79
N LEU A 43 0.33 4.06 1.31
CA LEU A 43 -0.48 4.91 2.18
C LEU A 43 -1.41 4.08 3.07
N GLY A 44 -1.99 3.00 2.52
CA GLY A 44 -2.78 2.05 3.28
C GLY A 44 -1.99 1.36 4.40
N LEU A 45 -0.72 1.00 4.15
CA LEU A 45 0.16 0.42 5.17
C LEU A 45 0.51 1.43 6.28
N ARG A 46 0.83 2.68 5.92
CA ARG A 46 1.16 3.73 6.90
C ARG A 46 0.00 4.06 7.84
N SER A 47 -1.23 4.10 7.31
CA SER A 47 -2.43 4.36 8.11
C SER A 47 -2.66 3.29 9.18
N LYS A 48 -2.45 2.01 8.84
CA LYS A 48 -2.55 0.92 9.82
C LYS A 48 -1.47 1.00 10.90
N ARG A 49 -0.22 1.27 10.52
CA ARG A 49 0.88 1.37 11.48
C ARG A 49 0.66 2.48 12.52
N LYS A 50 0.09 3.63 12.11
CA LYS A 50 -0.27 4.70 13.06
C LYS A 50 -1.31 4.24 14.07
N LYS A 51 -2.36 3.54 13.62
CA LYS A 51 -3.40 3.01 14.53
C LYS A 51 -2.86 2.00 15.54
N GLU A 52 -1.92 1.15 15.12
CA GLU A 52 -1.28 0.19 16.04
C GLU A 52 -0.43 0.92 17.10
N LEU A 53 0.36 1.91 16.68
CA LEU A 53 1.17 2.73 17.59
C LEU A 53 0.34 3.55 18.59
N ASP A 54 -0.81 4.10 18.14
CA ASP A 54 -1.71 4.83 19.04
C ASP A 54 -2.37 3.90 20.06
N LYS A 55 -2.68 2.66 19.66
CA LYS A 55 -3.22 1.64 20.56
C LYS A 55 -2.18 1.20 21.60
N GLU A 56 -0.93 1.00 21.19
CA GLU A 56 0.18 0.68 22.11
C GLU A 56 0.42 1.82 23.11
N ARG A 57 0.39 3.08 22.66
CA ARG A 57 0.49 4.25 23.54
C ARG A 57 -0.63 4.31 24.57
N LEU A 58 -1.88 4.11 24.15
CA LEU A 58 -3.03 4.10 25.05
C LEU A 58 -2.93 3.01 26.12
N ILE A 59 -2.46 1.81 25.75
CA ILE A 59 -2.26 0.71 26.71
C ILE A 59 -1.15 1.05 27.71
N GLY A 60 -0.05 1.67 27.27
CA GLY A 60 1.02 2.15 28.14
C GLY A 60 0.52 3.20 29.15
N GLU A 61 -0.25 4.19 28.69
CA GLU A 61 -0.82 5.22 29.57
C GLU A 61 -1.81 4.66 30.61
N ILE A 62 -2.55 3.61 30.26
CA ILE A 62 -3.46 2.93 31.21
C ILE A 62 -2.66 2.14 32.24
N LEU A 63 -1.59 1.45 31.83
CA LEU A 63 -0.73 0.69 32.73
C LEU A 63 0.02 1.59 33.72
N ASP A 64 0.52 2.75 33.28
CA ASP A 64 1.25 3.70 34.13
C ASP A 64 0.35 4.39 35.18
N LYS A 65 -0.97 4.39 34.99
CA LYS A 65 -1.94 4.99 35.91
C LYS A 65 -2.56 4.01 36.92
N LEU A 66 -2.25 2.72 36.81
CA LEU A 66 -2.75 1.66 37.69
C LEU A 66 -1.76 1.37 38.83
#